data_AF-A0A4R1IBA2-F1
#
_entry.id   AF-A0A4R1IBA2-F1
#
_cell.length_a   1.000
_cell.length_b   1.000
_cell.length_c   1.000
_cell.angle_alpha   90.00
_cell.angle_beta   90.00
_cell.angle_gamma   90.00
#
_symmetry.space_group_name_H-M   'P 1'
#
loop_
_entity.id
_entity.type
_entity.pdbx_description
1 polymer ?
#
loop_
_entity_poly.entity_id
_entity_poly.type
_entity_poly.pdbx_seq_one_letter_code
_entity_poly.pdbx_strand_id
1 'polypeptide(L)'
;MPEPVVHQSPAWILSGIMNTPGFLSLYDGRLSFVSDDGVVFDEPLARVTDVRFPWYYFSGGFKATIGGTPRRISLTKPNGAPDPQSGWLVSGGDDLFSAASSLADAGKGRTSGKQWRAVLTGSGVRTG
;
A
#
# COMPACT_ATOMS: atom_id res chain seq x y z
N MET A 1 10.31 21.76 7.76
CA MET A 1 10.19 20.76 6.70
C MET A 1 9.13 19.77 7.13
N PRO A 2 8.12 19.42 6.32
CA PRO A 2 7.26 18.30 6.67
C PRO A 2 8.12 17.03 6.71
N GLU A 3 8.04 16.30 7.82
CA GLU A 3 8.67 14.97 7.98
C GLU A 3 8.27 14.07 6.81
N PRO A 4 9.17 13.24 6.26
CA PRO A 4 8.80 12.26 5.24
C PRO A 4 7.72 11.34 5.84
N VAL A 5 6.51 11.40 5.27
CA VAL A 5 5.40 10.56 5.73
C VAL A 5 5.70 9.13 5.29
N VAL A 6 6.26 8.35 6.20
CA VAL A 6 6.48 6.91 6.03
C VAL A 6 5.25 6.18 6.53
N HIS A 7 4.55 5.47 5.65
CA HIS A 7 3.42 4.63 6.04
C HIS A 7 3.48 3.29 5.33
N GLN A 8 3.48 2.20 6.08
CA GLN A 8 3.51 0.84 5.54
C GLN A 8 2.45 -0.03 6.22
N SER A 9 1.80 -0.88 5.44
CA SER A 9 0.88 -1.88 5.99
C SER A 9 0.79 -3.11 5.09
N PRO A 10 0.41 -4.27 5.65
CA PRO A 10 -0.07 -5.41 4.86
C PRO A 10 -1.20 -4.98 3.92
N ALA A 11 -1.15 -5.46 2.68
CA ALA A 11 -2.16 -5.20 1.68
C ALA A 11 -2.29 -6.37 0.70
N TRP A 12 -3.41 -6.43 0.00
CA TRP A 12 -3.70 -7.44 -1.01
C TRP A 12 -4.16 -6.76 -2.29
N ILE A 13 -3.51 -7.06 -3.42
CA ILE A 13 -4.03 -6.67 -4.73
C ILE A 13 -5.07 -7.70 -5.14
N LEU A 14 -6.29 -7.23 -5.40
CA LEU A 14 -7.43 -8.06 -5.80
C LEU A 14 -7.44 -8.21 -7.33
N SER A 15 -7.21 -9.41 -7.85
CA SER A 15 -7.24 -9.74 -9.28
C SER A 15 -8.19 -10.90 -9.57
N GLY A 16 -9.49 -10.59 -9.64
CA GLY A 16 -10.51 -11.60 -9.92
C GLY A 16 -10.57 -12.68 -8.85
N ILE A 17 -10.10 -13.89 -9.19
CA ILE A 17 -10.10 -15.07 -8.31
C ILE A 17 -8.84 -15.11 -7.42
N MET A 18 -7.74 -14.52 -7.89
CA MET A 18 -6.47 -14.52 -7.18
C MET A 18 -6.29 -13.22 -6.41
N ASN A 19 -5.73 -13.33 -5.20
CA ASN A 19 -5.34 -12.19 -4.38
C ASN A 19 -3.82 -12.26 -4.17
N THR A 20 -3.11 -11.22 -4.58
CA THR A 20 -1.67 -11.12 -4.36
C THR A 20 -1.41 -10.45 -3.02
N PRO A 21 -0.92 -11.17 -2.00
CA PRO A 21 -0.51 -10.56 -0.75
C PRO A 21 0.79 -9.76 -0.92
N GLY A 22 0.95 -8.72 -0.10
CA GLY A 22 2.18 -7.94 -0.08
C GLY A 22 2.14 -6.82 0.95
N PHE A 23 3.16 -5.98 0.92
CA PHE A 23 3.21 -4.75 1.71
C PHE A 23 3.02 -3.56 0.79
N LEU A 24 2.10 -2.68 1.17
CA LEU A 24 1.96 -1.36 0.58
C LEU A 24 2.74 -0.37 1.42
N SER A 25 3.58 0.45 0.78
CA SER A 25 4.42 1.44 1.42
C SER A 25 4.28 2.79 0.73
N LEU A 26 4.28 3.85 1.51
CA LEU A 26 4.46 5.21 1.05
C LEU A 26 5.72 5.77 1.72
N TYR A 27 6.67 6.19 0.91
CA TYR A 27 7.92 6.78 1.35
C TYR A 27 8.38 7.81 0.31
N ASP A 28 8.85 8.97 0.76
CA ASP A 28 9.42 10.02 -0.10
C ASP A 28 8.54 10.39 -1.32
N GLY A 29 7.22 10.48 -1.10
CA GLY A 29 6.26 10.80 -2.17
C GLY A 29 6.09 9.71 -3.23
N ARG A 30 6.55 8.47 -2.95
CA ARG A 30 6.40 7.30 -3.81
C ARG A 30 5.55 6.25 -3.14
N LEU A 31 4.65 5.65 -3.92
CA LEU A 31 3.83 4.53 -3.52
C LEU A 31 4.42 3.27 -4.12
N SER A 32 4.80 2.32 -3.26
CA SER A 32 5.31 1.02 -3.68
C SER A 32 4.48 -0.11 -3.10
N PHE A 33 4.39 -1.20 -3.85
CA PHE A 33 3.83 -2.46 -3.38
C PHE A 33 4.75 -3.58 -3.78
N VAL A 34 5.02 -4.44 -2.80
CA VAL A 34 5.92 -5.55 -2.99
C VAL A 34 5.29 -6.80 -2.40
N SER A 35 5.24 -7.83 -3.23
CA SER A 35 4.75 -9.16 -2.89
C SER A 35 5.92 -10.10 -2.62
N ASP A 36 5.61 -11.32 -2.21
CA ASP A 36 6.59 -12.39 -2.03
C ASP A 36 7.35 -12.71 -3.34
N ASP A 37 6.71 -12.48 -4.50
CA ASP A 37 7.32 -12.64 -5.83
C ASP A 37 8.18 -11.43 -6.28
N GLY A 38 8.31 -10.40 -5.43
CA GLY A 38 9.08 -9.18 -5.71
C GLY A 38 8.23 -7.93 -5.93
N VAL A 39 8.87 -6.85 -6.41
CA VAL A 39 8.27 -5.52 -6.54
C VAL A 39 7.20 -5.52 -7.63
N VAL A 40 5.94 -5.26 -7.27
CA VAL A 40 4.82 -5.24 -8.22
C VAL A 40 4.61 -3.84 -8.79
N PHE A 41 4.92 -2.81 -8.02
CA PHE A 41 5.08 -1.44 -8.50
C PHE A 41 5.88 -0.58 -7.53
N ASP A 42 6.52 0.45 -8.07
CA ASP A 42 7.13 1.55 -7.34
C ASP A 42 6.96 2.81 -8.21
N GLU A 43 5.99 3.65 -7.85
CA GLU A 43 5.59 4.79 -8.65
C GLU A 43 5.53 6.07 -7.81
N PRO A 44 5.96 7.23 -8.34
CA PRO A 44 5.74 8.50 -7.67
C PRO A 44 4.23 8.76 -7.52
N LEU A 45 3.82 9.43 -6.44
CA LEU A 45 2.41 9.75 -6.19
C LEU A 45 1.75 10.55 -7.32
N ALA A 46 2.52 11.31 -8.09
CA ALA A 46 2.04 12.00 -9.29
C ALA A 46 1.50 11.05 -10.38
N ARG A 47 1.94 9.77 -10.38
CA ARG A 47 1.47 8.70 -11.27
C ARG A 47 0.37 7.85 -10.65
N VAL A 48 -0.08 8.18 -9.44
CA VAL A 48 -1.23 7.58 -8.78
C VAL A 48 -2.44 8.49 -9.01
N THR A 49 -3.44 7.99 -9.73
CA THR A 49 -4.65 8.75 -10.08
C THR A 49 -5.91 7.95 -9.74
N ASP A 50 -7.07 8.59 -9.84
CA ASP A 50 -8.39 7.94 -9.67
C ASP A 50 -8.56 7.20 -8.35
N VAL A 51 -7.96 7.74 -7.28
CA VAL A 51 -8.04 7.12 -5.96
C VAL A 51 -9.45 7.24 -5.43
N ARG A 52 -10.12 6.09 -5.30
CA ARG A 52 -11.48 5.97 -4.80
C ARG A 52 -11.51 5.03 -3.61
N PHE A 53 -12.26 5.43 -2.59
CA PHE A 53 -12.51 4.63 -1.38
C PHE A 53 -13.99 4.19 -1.37
N PRO A 54 -14.32 3.03 -1.96
CA PRO A 54 -15.69 2.52 -1.91
C PRO A 54 -16.16 2.33 -0.47
N TRP A 55 -17.32 2.89 -0.14
CA TRP A 55 -17.88 2.84 1.21
C TRP A 55 -18.10 1.41 1.70
N TYR A 56 -18.44 0.48 0.79
CA TYR A 56 -18.64 -0.94 1.08
C TYR A 56 -17.36 -1.72 1.42
N TYR A 57 -16.17 -1.14 1.21
CA TYR A 57 -14.93 -1.70 1.74
C TYR A 57 -14.71 -1.33 3.22
N PHE A 58 -15.59 -0.54 3.84
CA PHE A 58 -15.47 -0.12 5.24
C PHE A 58 -14.11 0.51 5.58
N SER A 59 -13.56 1.29 4.65
CA SER A 59 -12.18 1.83 4.67
C SER A 59 -11.07 0.77 4.60
N GLY A 60 -11.38 -0.52 4.49
CA GLY A 60 -10.42 -1.62 4.40
C GLY A 60 -9.79 -1.81 3.02
N GLY A 61 -9.87 -0.82 2.12
CA GLY A 61 -9.30 -0.89 0.78
C GLY A 61 -9.66 0.31 -0.09
N PHE A 62 -8.97 0.46 -1.22
CA PHE A 62 -9.17 1.51 -2.21
C PHE A 62 -8.92 1.01 -3.62
N LYS A 63 -9.40 1.76 -4.61
CA LYS A 63 -9.09 1.58 -6.03
C LYS A 63 -8.24 2.75 -6.46
N ALA A 64 -7.21 2.51 -7.25
CA ALA A 64 -6.36 3.55 -7.80
C ALA A 64 -5.79 3.10 -9.13
N THR A 65 -5.54 4.05 -10.03
CA THR A 65 -4.72 3.84 -11.21
C THR A 65 -3.28 4.16 -10.83
N ILE A 66 -2.40 3.16 -10.88
CA ILE A 66 -0.99 3.28 -10.47
C ILE A 66 -0.13 2.98 -11.69
N GLY A 67 0.68 3.95 -12.13
CA GLY A 67 1.48 3.81 -13.34
C GLY A 67 0.62 3.55 -14.59
N GLY A 68 -0.61 4.07 -14.63
CA GLY A 68 -1.57 3.82 -15.71
C GLY A 68 -2.33 2.49 -15.60
N THR A 69 -2.04 1.65 -14.60
CA THR A 69 -2.73 0.37 -14.40
C THR A 69 -3.78 0.49 -13.29
N PRO A 70 -5.08 0.23 -13.56
CA PRO A 70 -6.10 0.23 -12.52
C PRO A 70 -5.92 -0.97 -11.58
N ARG A 71 -5.78 -0.69 -10.28
CA ARG A 71 -5.55 -1.67 -9.22
C ARG A 71 -6.59 -1.53 -8.13
N ARG A 72 -7.00 -2.68 -7.58
CA ARG A 72 -7.88 -2.77 -6.41
C ARG A 72 -7.04 -3.26 -5.25
N ILE A 73 -6.88 -2.44 -4.22
CA ILE A 73 -6.01 -2.71 -3.09
C ILE A 73 -6.89 -2.87 -1.85
N SER A 74 -6.79 -4.02 -1.19
CA SER A 74 -7.37 -4.27 0.12
C SER A 74 -6.31 -4.07 1.19
N LEU A 75 -6.62 -3.32 2.24
CA LEU A 75 -5.83 -3.14 3.46
C LEU A 75 -6.30 -4.09 4.57
N THR A 76 -7.31 -4.91 4.28
CA THR A 76 -7.83 -5.96 5.15
C THR A 76 -7.68 -7.30 4.45
N LYS A 77 -7.32 -8.33 5.22
CA LYS A 77 -7.11 -9.68 4.72
C LYS A 77 -8.42 -10.21 4.11
N PRO A 78 -8.46 -10.51 2.79
CA PRO A 78 -9.60 -11.20 2.21
C PRO A 78 -9.72 -12.62 2.78
N ASN A 79 -10.94 -13.15 2.87
CA ASN A 79 -11.17 -14.51 3.36
C ASN A 79 -10.39 -15.53 2.53
N GLY A 80 -9.61 -16.39 3.19
CA GLY A 80 -8.82 -17.45 2.55
C GLY A 80 -7.55 -16.96 1.83
N ALA A 81 -7.26 -15.65 1.83
CA ALA A 81 -6.00 -15.15 1.27
C ALA A 81 -4.83 -15.48 2.21
N PRO A 82 -3.64 -15.81 1.67
CA PRO A 82 -2.43 -15.92 2.47
C PRO A 82 -2.05 -14.56 3.08
N ASP A 83 -1.35 -14.59 4.22
CA ASP A 83 -0.72 -13.39 4.77
C ASP A 83 0.56 -13.06 3.97
N PRO A 84 0.91 -11.77 3.81
CA PRO A 84 2.18 -11.39 3.19
C PRO A 84 3.34 -11.99 3.96
N GLN A 85 4.29 -12.61 3.27
CA GLN A 85 5.47 -13.16 3.91
C GLN A 85 6.55 -12.06 4.00
N SER A 86 7.10 -11.87 5.20
CA SER A 86 8.09 -10.82 5.47
C SER A 86 9.47 -11.11 4.86
N GLY A 87 9.67 -12.27 4.23
CA GLY A 87 10.98 -12.82 3.88
C GLY A 87 11.76 -12.03 2.82
N TRP A 88 11.08 -11.26 1.96
CA TRP A 88 11.73 -10.52 0.87
C TRP A 88 12.28 -9.15 1.30
N LEU A 89 11.89 -8.63 2.47
CA LEU A 89 12.32 -7.33 3.01
C LEU A 89 13.82 -7.27 3.37
N VAL A 90 14.53 -8.41 3.37
CA VAL A 90 15.90 -8.56 3.90
C VAL A 90 16.93 -8.79 2.79
N SER A 91 16.59 -8.70 1.50
CA SER A 91 17.58 -8.99 0.45
C SER A 91 17.47 -8.10 -0.77
N GLY A 92 18.21 -6.98 -0.72
CA GLY A 92 18.71 -6.29 -1.91
C GLY A 92 18.36 -4.80 -1.98
N GLY A 93 19.22 -3.97 -1.40
CA GLY A 93 19.21 -2.52 -1.57
C GLY A 93 19.37 -1.78 -0.25
N ASP A 94 20.60 -1.66 0.20
CA ASP A 94 21.02 -0.98 1.44
C ASP A 94 20.32 0.38 1.65
N ASP A 95 19.99 0.67 2.91
CA ASP A 95 19.45 1.91 3.49
C ASP A 95 17.96 2.29 3.41
N LEU A 96 17.18 1.98 2.38
CA LEU A 96 15.77 2.47 2.33
C LEU A 96 14.76 1.59 3.09
N PHE A 97 14.97 0.28 3.12
CA PHE A 97 14.04 -0.66 3.75
C PHE A 97 14.34 -0.95 5.23
N SER A 98 15.59 -0.75 5.68
CA SER A 98 16.00 -1.04 7.06
C SER A 98 15.42 -0.03 8.07
N ALA A 99 15.22 1.23 7.67
CA ALA A 99 14.57 2.23 8.51
C ALA A 99 13.04 2.04 8.60
N ALA A 100 12.39 1.60 7.51
CA ALA A 100 10.95 1.28 7.49
C ALA A 100 10.60 0.10 8.41
N SER A 101 11.56 -0.81 8.62
CA SER A 101 11.42 -1.99 9.48
C SER A 101 11.24 -1.66 10.97
N SER A 102 11.63 -0.46 11.42
CA SER A 102 11.51 -0.06 12.84
C SER A 102 10.14 0.49 13.24
N LEU A 103 9.18 0.61 12.32
CA LEU A 103 7.85 1.18 12.56
C LEU A 103 6.70 0.19 12.30
N ALA A 104 6.98 -1.11 12.35
CA ALA A 104 6.01 -2.19 12.17
C ALA A 104 5.11 -2.40 13.41
N ASP A 105 4.44 -1.36 13.88
CA ASP A 105 3.28 -1.48 14.78
C ASP A 105 1.99 -1.26 13.97
N ALA A 106 1.71 -2.20 13.06
CA ALA A 106 0.51 -2.19 12.22
C ALA A 106 -0.68 -2.85 12.95
N GLY A 107 -1.35 -2.08 13.80
CA GLY A 107 -2.61 -2.46 14.42
C GLY A 107 -3.79 -2.49 13.44
N LYS A 108 -4.43 -3.66 13.30
CA LYS A 108 -5.82 -3.92 12.82
C LYS A 108 -6.30 -3.04 11.64
N GLY A 109 -6.30 -3.61 10.43
CA GLY A 109 -6.52 -2.95 9.12
C GLY A 109 -7.68 -1.95 8.91
N ARG A 110 -8.59 -1.74 9.87
CA ARG A 110 -9.54 -0.59 9.84
C ARG A 110 -8.87 0.74 10.19
N THR A 111 -7.87 0.72 11.08
CA THR A 111 -7.09 1.93 11.43
C THR A 111 -6.19 2.32 10.26
N SER A 112 -5.54 1.34 9.63
CA SER A 112 -4.72 1.53 8.42
C SER A 112 -5.52 2.17 7.28
N GLY A 113 -6.78 1.78 7.08
CA GLY A 113 -7.66 2.37 6.07
C GLY A 113 -7.82 3.89 6.17
N LYS A 114 -8.07 4.39 7.39
CA LYS A 114 -8.23 5.82 7.65
C LYS A 114 -6.90 6.57 7.49
N GLN A 115 -5.79 5.96 7.91
CA GLN A 115 -4.44 6.51 7.77
C GLN A 115 -4.07 6.63 6.29
N TRP A 116 -4.24 5.56 5.51
CA TRP A 116 -4.03 5.58 4.06
C TRP A 116 -4.88 6.62 3.34
N ARG A 117 -6.15 6.77 3.73
CA ARG A 117 -7.00 7.83 3.18
C ARG A 117 -6.42 9.22 3.48
N ALA A 118 -6.13 9.51 4.75
CA ALA A 118 -5.60 10.80 5.16
C ALA A 118 -4.29 11.15 4.43
N VAL A 119 -3.39 10.17 4.34
CA VAL A 119 -2.08 10.33 3.69
C VAL A 119 -2.25 10.54 2.18
N LEU A 120 -3.04 9.71 1.48
CA LEU A 120 -3.23 9.86 0.04
C LEU A 120 -3.96 11.16 -0.33
N THR A 121 -4.95 11.58 0.47
CA THR A 121 -5.65 12.87 0.23
C THR A 121 -4.78 14.08 0.59
N GLY A 122 -3.93 13.97 1.60
CA GLY A 122 -3.03 15.06 2.04
C GLY A 122 -1.81 15.24 1.14
N SER A 123 -1.42 14.20 0.39
CA SER A 123 -0.21 14.19 -0.44
C SER A 123 -0.43 14.68 -1.88
N GLY A 124 -1.56 15.33 -2.17
CA GLY A 124 -1.81 15.95 -3.49
C GLY A 124 -2.20 14.96 -4.60
N VAL A 125 -2.62 13.74 -4.25
CA VAL A 125 -3.15 12.79 -5.23
C VAL A 125 -4.46 13.33 -5.83
N ARG A 126 -4.60 13.26 -7.15
CA ARG A 126 -5.84 13.65 -7.83
C ARG A 126 -6.93 12.63 -7.52
N THR A 127 -7.81 12.98 -6.60
CA THR A 127 -9.06 12.28 -6.34
C THR A 127 -10.06 12.64 -7.42
N GLY A 128 -10.60 11.66 -8.13
CA GLY A 128 -11.66 11.84 -9.13
C GLY A 128 -12.95 11.11 -8.77
#